data_AF-A0A919Z7J2-F1
#
_entry.id   AF-A0A919Z7J2-F1
#
_cell.length_a   1.000
_cell.length_b   1.000
_cell.length_c   1.000
_cell.angle_alpha   90.00
_cell.angle_beta   90.00
_cell.angle_gamma   90.00
#
_symmetry.space_group_name_H-M   'P 1'
#
loop_
_entity.id
_entity.type
_entity.pdbx_description
1 polymer ?
#
loop_
_entity_poly.entity_id
_entity_poly.type
_entity_poly.pdbx_seq_one_letter_code
_entity_poly.pdbx_strand_id
1 'polypeptide(L)'
;MRNFIMWLENQKYSFKSILCICSDEKTWADRLNIRKIDPLPNQMITDFDELKKYYTDLSTKPFDGELVVDTVEAVDSIIDKAIAFLQ
;
A
#
# COMPACT_ATOMS: atom_id res chain seq x y z
N MET A 1 12.51 8.79 -8.85
CA MET A 1 12.37 7.48 -9.51
C MET A 1 13.28 7.26 -10.72
N ARG A 2 13.51 8.25 -11.60
CA ARG A 2 14.29 8.08 -12.84
C ARG A 2 15.66 7.40 -12.66
N ASN A 3 16.44 7.81 -11.66
CA ASN A 3 17.75 7.20 -11.36
C ASN A 3 17.65 5.74 -10.92
N PHE A 4 16.57 5.36 -10.23
CA PHE A 4 16.35 3.99 -9.77
C PHE A 4 15.94 3.08 -10.93
N ILE A 5 15.03 3.53 -11.80
CA ILE A 5 14.64 2.77 -12.99
C ILE A 5 15.84 2.56 -13.92
N MET A 6 16.63 3.61 -14.18
CA MET A 6 17.85 3.48 -14.98
C MET A 6 18.85 2.48 -14.37
N TRP A 7 18.97 2.46 -13.03
CA TRP A 7 19.82 1.49 -12.36
C TRP A 7 19.31 0.05 -12.55
N LEU A 8 17.99 -0.18 -12.43
CA LEU A 8 17.39 -1.50 -12.66
C LEU A 8 17.60 -1.98 -14.10
N GLU A 9 17.40 -1.10 -15.09
CA GLU A 9 17.63 -1.39 -16.51
C GLU A 9 19.08 -1.81 -16.76
N ASN A 10 20.05 -1.10 -16.18
CA ASN A 10 21.47 -1.44 -16.28
C ASN A 10 21.79 -2.81 -15.67
N GLN A 11 21.06 -3.24 -14.65
CA GLN A 11 21.19 -4.56 -14.03
C GLN A 11 20.34 -5.65 -14.71
N LYS A 12 19.60 -5.32 -15.78
CA LYS A 12 18.63 -6.21 -16.44
C LYS A 12 17.52 -6.71 -15.50
N TYR A 13 17.10 -5.88 -14.54
CA TYR A 13 15.96 -6.16 -13.67
C TYR A 13 14.67 -5.56 -14.21
N SER A 14 13.55 -6.25 -13.93
CA SER A 14 12.20 -5.73 -14.17
C SER A 14 11.65 -5.12 -12.88
N PHE A 15 11.05 -3.93 -12.98
CA PHE A 15 10.31 -3.32 -11.88
C PHE A 15 8.82 -3.62 -12.02
N LYS A 16 8.22 -4.16 -10.96
CA LYS A 16 6.78 -4.41 -10.85
C LYS A 16 6.27 -3.68 -9.61
N SER A 17 5.42 -2.67 -9.80
CA SER A 17 4.82 -1.91 -8.70
C SER A 17 3.44 -2.46 -8.38
N ILE A 18 3.12 -2.54 -7.09
CA ILE A 18 1.79 -2.92 -6.60
C ILE A 18 1.35 -1.86 -5.60
N LEU A 19 0.25 -1.18 -5.89
CA LEU A 19 -0.36 -0.18 -5.02
C LEU A 19 -1.45 -0.84 -4.17
N CYS A 20 -1.26 -0.85 -2.85
CA CYS A 20 -2.27 -1.29 -1.90
C CYS A 20 -3.14 -0.11 -1.47
N ILE A 21 -4.44 -0.20 -1.70
CA ILE A 21 -5.43 0.77 -1.22
C ILE A 21 -6.36 0.13 -0.19
N CYS A 22 -7.14 0.96 0.51
CA CYS A 22 -8.29 0.50 1.29
C CYS A 22 -9.47 1.37 0.91
N SER A 23 -10.41 0.82 0.14
CA SER A 23 -11.58 1.59 -0.32
C SER A 23 -12.64 1.80 0.77
N ASP A 24 -12.64 0.97 1.82
CA ASP A 24 -13.55 1.07 2.96
C ASP A 24 -12.88 1.77 4.15
N GLU A 25 -13.25 3.03 4.35
CA GLU A 25 -12.78 3.87 5.45
C GLU A 25 -13.07 3.24 6.82
N LYS A 26 -14.22 2.57 6.98
CA LYS A 26 -14.58 1.95 8.26
C LYS A 26 -13.65 0.80 8.59
N THR A 27 -13.42 -0.09 7.63
CA THR A 27 -12.45 -1.18 7.76
C THR A 27 -11.05 -0.65 8.09
N TRP A 28 -10.65 0.46 7.47
CA TRP A 28 -9.35 1.08 7.77
C TRP A 28 -9.28 1.63 9.20
N ALA A 29 -10.32 2.33 9.66
CA ALA A 29 -10.42 2.86 11.01
C ALA A 29 -10.40 1.75 12.07
N ASP A 30 -11.19 0.69 11.85
CA ASP A 30 -11.27 -0.46 12.75
C ASP A 30 -9.91 -1.14 12.90
N ARG A 31 -9.19 -1.34 11.78
CA ARG A 31 -7.83 -1.90 11.78
C ARG A 31 -6.83 -1.02 12.51
N LEU A 32 -6.92 0.31 12.37
CA LEU A 32 -6.07 1.22 13.12
C LEU A 32 -6.38 1.13 14.62
N ASN A 33 -7.66 1.12 15.01
CA ASN A 33 -8.08 1.04 16.41
C ASN A 33 -7.58 -0.23 17.09
N ILE A 34 -7.57 -1.37 16.41
CA ILE A 34 -6.97 -2.61 16.92
C ILE A 34 -5.47 -2.41 17.19
N ARG A 35 -4.73 -1.80 16.26
CA ARG A 35 -3.27 -1.57 16.43
C ARG A 35 -2.94 -0.65 17.59
N LYS A 36 -3.84 0.28 17.94
CA LYS A 36 -3.65 1.19 19.09
C LYS A 36 -3.69 0.48 20.45
N ILE A 37 -4.31 -0.70 20.53
CA ILE A 37 -4.45 -1.44 21.79
C ILE A 37 -3.09 -1.96 22.26
N ASP A 38 -2.24 -2.40 21.33
CA ASP A 38 -0.87 -2.87 21.58
C ASP A 38 0.05 -2.46 20.43
N PRO A 39 0.47 -1.18 20.38
CA PRO A 39 1.22 -0.65 19.26
C PRO A 39 2.64 -1.20 19.26
N LEU A 40 3.11 -1.63 18.08
CA LEU A 40 4.53 -1.91 17.90
C LEU A 40 5.35 -0.60 18.07
N PRO A 41 6.66 -0.67 18.40
CA PRO A 41 7.47 0.52 18.69
C PRO A 41 7.48 1.63 17.62
N ASN A 42 7.10 1.31 16.38
CA ASN A 42 7.02 2.22 15.24
C ASN A 42 5.59 2.66 14.87
N GLN A 43 4.56 2.26 15.63
CA GLN A 43 3.15 2.59 15.39
C GLN A 43 2.71 3.79 16.21
N MET A 44 3.40 4.92 16.01
CA MET A 44 3.20 6.16 16.78
C MET A 44 1.87 6.88 16.47
N ILE A 45 1.20 6.53 15.36
CA ILE A 45 -0.05 7.16 14.95
C ILE A 45 -1.22 6.46 15.63
N THR A 46 -1.81 7.15 16.62
CA THR A 46 -2.92 6.64 17.45
C THR A 46 -4.22 7.42 17.28
N ASP A 47 -4.29 8.34 16.32
CA ASP A 47 -5.51 9.06 15.96
C ASP A 47 -5.82 8.86 14.46
N PHE A 48 -7.04 8.42 14.15
CA PHE A 48 -7.46 8.15 12.78
C PHE A 48 -7.72 9.44 12.00
N ASP A 49 -8.25 10.48 12.66
CA ASP A 49 -8.52 11.77 12.02
C ASP A 49 -7.21 12.52 11.74
N GLU A 50 -6.23 12.41 12.65
CA GLU A 50 -4.88 12.94 12.42
C GLU A 50 -4.18 12.19 11.28
N LEU A 51 -4.29 10.86 11.25
CA LEU A 51 -3.81 10.02 10.15
C LEU A 51 -4.41 10.48 8.82
N LYS A 52 -5.74 10.64 8.78
CA LYS A 52 -6.47 11.08 7.59
C LYS A 52 -5.98 12.44 7.14
N LYS A 53 -5.88 13.42 8.05
CA LYS A 53 -5.38 14.77 7.78
C LYS A 53 -3.96 14.76 7.21
N TYR A 54 -3.09 13.93 7.78
CA TYR A 54 -1.69 13.80 7.35
C TYR A 54 -1.58 13.20 5.94
N TYR A 55 -2.45 12.24 5.60
CA TYR A 55 -2.41 11.51 4.34
C TYR A 55 -3.42 11.98 3.29
N THR A 56 -4.27 12.97 3.58
CA THR A 56 -5.29 13.50 2.66
C THR A 56 -4.71 13.98 1.32
N ASP A 57 -3.43 14.36 1.29
CA ASP A 57 -2.75 14.87 0.10
C ASP A 57 -1.66 13.91 -0.41
N LEU A 58 -1.80 12.61 -0.15
CA LEU A 58 -1.06 11.61 -0.89
C LEU A 58 -1.71 11.48 -2.27
N SER A 59 -1.24 12.25 -3.25
CA SER A 59 -1.53 12.08 -4.69
C SER A 59 -1.14 10.66 -5.15
N THR A 60 -1.94 9.66 -4.78
CA THR A 60 -1.75 8.22 -5.01
C THR A 60 -2.44 7.84 -6.30
N LYS A 61 -2.04 8.51 -7.38
CA LYS A 61 -2.40 8.05 -8.71
C LYS A 61 -1.53 6.83 -9.03
N PRO A 62 -2.12 5.70 -9.44
CA PRO A 62 -1.35 4.55 -9.88
C PRO A 62 -0.40 4.94 -11.02
N PHE A 63 0.79 4.35 -11.05
CA PHE A 63 1.66 4.42 -12.21
C PHE A 63 1.09 3.59 -13.37
N ASP A 64 1.50 3.91 -14.60
CA ASP A 64 1.14 3.10 -15.75
C ASP A 64 1.65 1.66 -15.57
N GLY A 65 0.74 0.69 -15.72
CA GLY A 65 1.06 -0.73 -15.56
C GLY A 65 1.24 -1.20 -14.11
N GLU A 66 0.93 -0.35 -13.11
CA GLU A 66 0.90 -0.74 -11.71
C GLU A 66 -0.34 -1.59 -11.38
N LEU A 67 -0.14 -2.68 -10.63
CA LEU A 67 -1.26 -3.45 -10.11
C LEU A 67 -1.85 -2.72 -8.90
N VAL A 68 -3.15 -2.43 -8.92
CA VAL A 68 -3.86 -1.89 -7.76
C VAL A 68 -4.61 -3.02 -7.06
N VAL A 69 -4.40 -3.18 -5.76
CA VAL A 69 -5.10 -4.16 -4.92
C VAL A 69 -5.82 -3.46 -3.78
N ASP A 70 -7.05 -3.89 -3.51
CA ASP A 70 -7.82 -3.38 -2.38
C ASP A 70 -7.70 -4.32 -1.18
N THR A 71 -7.19 -3.77 -0.08
CA THR A 71 -6.97 -4.50 1.16
C THR A 71 -8.26 -4.80 1.93
N VAL A 72 -9.43 -4.40 1.44
CA VAL A 72 -10.73 -4.90 1.91
C VAL A 72 -10.92 -6.38 1.54
N GLU A 73 -10.30 -6.83 0.44
CA GLU A 73 -10.35 -8.23 0.02
C GLU A 73 -9.61 -9.16 1.01
N ALA A 74 -9.91 -10.46 0.92
CA ALA A 74 -9.16 -11.48 1.63
C ALA A 74 -7.69 -11.47 1.20
N VAL A 75 -6.78 -11.66 2.16
CA VAL A 75 -5.32 -11.65 1.91
C VAL A 75 -4.94 -12.66 0.83
N ASP A 76 -5.50 -13.87 0.87
CA ASP A 76 -5.20 -14.91 -0.12
C ASP A 76 -5.56 -14.47 -1.55
N SER A 77 -6.71 -13.81 -1.75
CA SER A 77 -7.10 -13.24 -3.06
C SER A 77 -6.11 -12.19 -3.56
N ILE A 78 -5.63 -11.33 -2.65
CA ILE A 78 -4.66 -10.28 -2.99
C ILE A 78 -3.31 -10.91 -3.38
N ILE A 79 -2.88 -11.95 -2.65
CA ILE A 79 -1.65 -12.67 -2.93
C ILE A 79 -1.73 -13.39 -4.28
N ASP A 80 -2.85 -14.03 -4.61
CA ASP A 80 -3.05 -14.68 -5.91
C ASP A 80 -2.94 -13.67 -7.06
N LYS A 81 -3.56 -12.49 -6.91
CA LYS A 81 -3.43 -11.39 -7.90
C LYS A 81 -2.01 -10.90 -8.03
N ALA A 82 -1.29 -10.73 -6.91
CA ALA A 82 0.10 -10.30 -6.92
C ALA A 82 1.01 -11.31 -7.61
N ILE A 83 0.85 -12.61 -7.33
CA ILE A 83 1.62 -13.68 -7.96
C ILE A 83 1.35 -13.70 -9.47
N ALA A 84 0.08 -13.61 -9.90
CA ALA A 84 -0.27 -13.59 -11.31
C ALA A 84 0.32 -12.39 -12.06
N PHE A 85 0.49 -11.24 -11.40
CA PHE A 85 1.08 -10.03 -11.99
C PHE A 85 2.62 -10.08 -12.11
N LEU A 86 3.26 -10.87 -11.25
CA LEU A 86 4.72 -11.05 -11.24
C LEU A 86 5.21 -12.07 -12.28
N GLN A 87 4.32 -12.93 -12.78
CA GLN A 87 4.58 -13.86 -13.88
C GLN A 87 4.65 -13.15 -15.24
#